data_AF-A0A2K6RXN0-F1
#
_entry.id   AF-A0A2K6RXN0-F1
#
_cell.length_a   1.000
_cell.length_b   1.000
_cell.length_c   1.000
_cell.angle_alpha   90.00
_cell.angle_beta   90.00
_cell.angle_gamma   90.00
#
_symmetry.space_group_name_H-M   'P 1'
#
loop_
_entity.id
_entity.type
_entity.pdbx_description
1 polymer ?
#
loop_
_entity_poly.entity_id
_entity_poly.type
_entity_poly.pdbx_seq_one_letter_code
_entity_poly.pdbx_strand_id
1 'polypeptide(L)'
;MNAGSDPVVIVSAARTIIGSFNGALATVPVQDLGSTVIKEVLKRAIVVPEDVCEVIFGHVLAAGCGQNPVRQASVSAGIPYSVPAWSCQMICRSGLKAVCLAAQSIGIGDSSTVVVGGMENMSKAPHLAHLRTGIKIGEMLLTDSILCDGLTDAFYKCHMGITAENIAKKWQVIREDQDEVANRTENTQKASHFDKEIVPVLVSSRKGLIEVKTNEFPHHGSNIEAMSKLKPYFLSDGTGTITPANASGINDGAAAVVLMKKSEADKHGLTPLNGRKLWCCGPVHWEWDGNSNVCSERMNCLNFEQPQFLFKLIKY
;
A
#
# COMPACT_ATOMS: atom_id res chain seq x y z
N MET A 1 8.59 -0.43 -31.77
CA MET A 1 9.65 -0.02 -30.84
C MET A 1 9.97 -1.22 -29.97
N ASN A 2 11.19 -1.78 -30.06
CA ASN A 2 11.57 -3.00 -29.35
C ASN A 2 11.75 -2.70 -27.85
N ALA A 3 10.85 -3.20 -27.01
CA ALA A 3 10.91 -3.09 -25.54
C ALA A 3 12.00 -3.97 -24.88
N GLY A 4 13.17 -4.15 -25.52
CA GLY A 4 14.10 -5.23 -25.19
C GLY A 4 15.57 -4.89 -25.00
N SER A 5 16.07 -3.71 -25.41
CA SER A 5 17.51 -3.41 -25.34
C SER A 5 17.93 -2.66 -24.07
N ASP A 6 17.04 -1.88 -23.46
CA ASP A 6 17.35 -1.05 -22.28
C ASP A 6 16.13 -0.98 -21.32
N PRO A 7 15.94 -1.99 -20.47
CA PRO A 7 14.76 -2.08 -19.61
C PRO A 7 14.82 -1.07 -18.46
N VAL A 8 13.65 -0.74 -17.90
CA VAL A 8 13.55 -0.04 -16.61
C VAL A 8 13.87 -1.02 -15.48
N VAL A 9 14.73 -0.61 -14.56
CA VAL A 9 15.23 -1.42 -13.46
C VAL A 9 14.99 -0.75 -12.11
N ILE A 10 14.95 -1.56 -11.05
CA ILE A 10 14.89 -1.09 -9.66
C ILE A 10 16.30 -1.15 -9.08
N VAL A 11 16.83 -0.03 -8.60
CA VAL A 11 18.19 0.02 -8.01
C VAL A 11 18.19 0.05 -6.49
N SER A 12 17.04 0.37 -5.88
CA SER A 12 16.91 0.45 -4.43
C SER A 12 15.46 0.28 -4.01
N ALA A 13 15.26 -0.26 -2.80
CA ALA A 13 13.96 -0.47 -2.20
C ALA A 13 14.04 -0.42 -0.68
N ALA A 14 13.06 0.23 -0.06
CA ALA A 14 12.90 0.29 1.39
C ALA A 14 11.42 0.50 1.76
N ARG A 15 11.04 0.07 2.95
CA ARG A 15 9.74 0.36 3.54
C ARG A 15 9.86 0.63 5.03
N THR A 16 8.90 1.36 5.58
CA THR A 16 8.74 1.40 7.03
C THR A 16 8.30 0.03 7.55
N ILE A 17 8.23 -0.08 8.87
CA ILE A 17 7.37 -1.10 9.47
C ILE A 17 5.91 -0.90 9.04
N ILE A 18 5.12 -1.96 9.14
CA ILE A 18 3.66 -1.90 9.04
C ILE A 18 3.12 -1.77 10.47
N GLY A 19 2.61 -0.58 10.81
CA GLY A 19 1.98 -0.30 12.10
C GLY A 19 0.54 -0.81 12.14
N SER A 20 0.09 -1.21 13.32
CA SER A 20 -1.32 -1.57 13.55
C SER A 20 -2.18 -0.30 13.64
N PHE A 21 -3.48 -0.42 13.36
CA PHE A 21 -4.42 0.69 13.52
C PHE A 21 -4.39 1.25 14.94
N ASN A 22 -4.22 2.56 15.06
CA ASN A 22 -4.01 3.30 16.31
C ASN A 22 -2.80 2.82 17.13
N GLY A 23 -1.82 2.19 16.47
CA GLY A 23 -0.61 1.63 17.07
C GLY A 23 0.62 2.51 16.93
N ALA A 24 1.77 1.89 16.66
CA ALA A 24 3.09 2.49 16.76
C ALA A 24 3.33 3.70 15.84
N LEU A 25 2.70 3.73 14.65
CA LEU A 25 2.85 4.81 13.68
C LEU A 25 1.69 5.82 13.69
N ALA A 26 0.69 5.63 14.55
CA ALA A 26 -0.54 6.42 14.51
C ALA A 26 -0.30 7.92 14.75
N THR A 27 0.80 8.30 15.39
CA THR A 27 1.16 9.70 15.63
C THR A 27 1.96 10.34 14.49
N VAL A 28 2.55 9.55 13.58
CA VAL A 28 3.44 10.02 12.52
C VAL A 28 2.62 10.45 11.29
N PRO A 29 2.71 11.71 10.83
CA PRO A 29 2.08 12.15 9.59
C PRO A 29 2.48 11.28 8.38
N VAL A 30 1.54 11.06 7.45
CA VAL A 30 1.77 10.16 6.29
C VAL A 30 2.92 10.65 5.41
N GLN A 31 3.08 11.96 5.25
CA GLN A 31 4.18 12.57 4.49
C GLN A 31 5.54 12.35 5.16
N ASP A 32 5.61 12.18 6.48
CA ASP A 32 6.85 11.91 7.21
C ASP A 32 7.26 10.44 7.06
N LEU A 33 6.28 9.53 7.00
CA LEU A 33 6.52 8.13 6.61
C LEU A 33 7.06 8.06 5.17
N GLY A 34 6.43 8.79 4.25
CA GLY A 34 6.90 8.92 2.86
C GLY A 34 8.31 9.49 2.76
N SER A 35 8.59 10.57 3.49
CA SER A 35 9.91 11.21 3.52
C SER A 35 11.00 10.25 4.02
N THR A 36 10.68 9.46 5.05
CA THR A 36 11.60 8.46 5.63
C THR A 36 12.03 7.43 4.58
N VAL A 37 11.09 6.87 3.82
CA VAL A 37 11.42 5.87 2.79
C VAL A 37 12.09 6.50 1.57
N ILE A 38 11.69 7.71 1.14
CA ILE A 38 12.33 8.41 0.01
C ILE A 38 13.82 8.66 0.31
N LYS A 39 14.11 9.22 1.48
CA LYS A 39 15.49 9.51 1.90
C LYS A 39 16.33 8.24 1.96
N GLU A 40 15.78 7.17 2.50
CA GLU A 40 16.50 5.90 2.62
C GLU A 40 16.76 5.25 1.26
N VAL A 41 15.79 5.24 0.33
CA VAL A 41 16.02 4.60 -0.97
C VAL A 41 17.03 5.35 -1.83
N LEU A 42 17.04 6.69 -1.76
CA LEU A 42 18.06 7.51 -2.43
C LEU A 42 19.46 7.25 -1.85
N LYS A 43 19.57 7.20 -0.52
CA LYS A 43 20.81 6.86 0.19
C LYS A 43 21.33 5.48 -0.22
N ARG A 44 20.46 4.46 -0.24
CA ARG A 44 20.81 3.09 -0.67
C ARG A 44 21.20 3.00 -2.14
N ALA A 45 20.56 3.81 -2.99
CA ALA A 45 20.86 3.88 -4.42
C ALA A 45 22.10 4.74 -4.72
N ILE A 46 22.64 5.48 -3.75
CA ILE A 46 23.72 6.46 -3.95
C ILE A 46 23.33 7.48 -5.03
N VAL A 47 22.05 7.85 -5.07
CA VAL A 47 21.49 8.86 -5.98
C VAL A 47 21.33 10.16 -5.21
N VAL A 48 21.88 11.25 -5.73
CA VAL A 48 21.71 12.57 -5.12
C VAL A 48 20.30 13.10 -5.41
N PRO A 49 19.66 13.84 -4.49
CA PRO A 49 18.28 14.29 -4.66
C PRO A 49 18.05 15.16 -5.92
N GLU A 50 19.08 15.84 -6.41
CA GLU A 50 19.05 16.68 -7.61
C GLU A 50 18.91 15.89 -8.91
N ASP A 51 19.31 14.61 -8.92
CA ASP A 51 19.21 13.74 -10.09
C ASP A 51 17.81 13.13 -10.27
N VAL A 52 16.91 13.34 -9.31
CA VAL A 52 15.53 12.86 -9.37
C VAL A 52 14.72 13.73 -10.32
N CYS A 53 14.15 13.12 -11.37
CA CYS A 53 13.31 13.82 -12.34
C CYS A 53 11.89 14.05 -11.81
N GLU A 54 11.31 13.07 -11.11
CA GLU A 54 10.00 13.21 -10.49
C GLU A 54 9.80 12.24 -9.32
N VAL A 55 8.77 12.50 -8.50
CA VAL A 55 8.32 11.62 -7.42
C VAL A 55 6.85 11.26 -7.60
N ILE A 56 6.54 9.96 -7.68
CA ILE A 56 5.17 9.46 -7.89
C ILE A 56 4.80 8.52 -6.75
N PHE A 57 3.81 8.86 -5.94
CA PHE A 57 3.38 7.99 -4.83
C PHE A 57 1.91 7.65 -4.88
N GLY A 58 1.60 6.41 -4.55
CA GLY A 58 0.24 5.99 -4.24
C GLY A 58 -0.20 6.49 -2.86
N HIS A 59 -1.36 7.14 -2.79
CA HIS A 59 -1.95 7.58 -1.52
C HIS A 59 -3.48 7.67 -1.69
N VAL A 60 -4.23 7.04 -0.79
CA VAL A 60 -5.70 6.93 -0.90
C VAL A 60 -6.39 7.91 0.05
N LEU A 61 -6.11 7.82 1.35
CA LEU A 61 -6.82 8.60 2.37
C LEU A 61 -6.14 9.96 2.62
N ALA A 62 -6.26 10.86 1.65
CA ALA A 62 -5.57 12.15 1.66
C ALA A 62 -6.31 13.29 2.39
N ALA A 63 -7.51 13.03 2.92
CA ALA A 63 -8.33 14.04 3.57
C ALA A 63 -7.61 14.65 4.79
N GLY A 64 -7.41 15.96 4.78
CA GLY A 64 -6.76 16.68 5.89
C GLY A 64 -5.22 16.64 5.87
N CYS A 65 -4.58 15.94 4.94
CA CYS A 65 -3.11 15.85 4.84
C CYS A 65 -2.44 17.11 4.24
N GLY A 66 -3.21 18.15 3.90
CA GLY A 66 -2.72 19.38 3.27
C GLY A 66 -2.55 19.29 1.75
N GLN A 67 -1.97 20.32 1.14
CA GLN A 67 -1.76 20.35 -0.31
C GLN A 67 -0.69 19.33 -0.73
N ASN A 68 -1.04 18.43 -1.65
CA ASN A 68 -0.15 17.45 -2.27
C ASN A 68 0.82 16.78 -1.27
N PRO A 69 0.37 15.80 -0.47
CA PRO A 69 1.20 15.15 0.54
C PRO A 69 2.47 14.49 -0.01
N VAL A 70 2.46 14.04 -1.27
CA VAL A 70 3.64 13.46 -1.94
C VAL A 70 4.71 14.54 -2.13
N ARG A 71 4.31 15.75 -2.49
CA ARG A 71 5.21 16.89 -2.56
C ARG A 71 5.79 17.25 -1.20
N GLN A 72 4.99 17.22 -0.13
CA GLN A 72 5.48 17.42 1.22
C GLN A 72 6.54 16.36 1.59
N ALA A 73 6.26 15.08 1.32
CA ALA A 73 7.20 13.99 1.56
C ALA A 73 8.52 14.13 0.77
N SER A 74 8.41 14.49 -0.51
CA SER A 74 9.55 14.73 -1.41
C SER A 74 10.47 15.84 -0.87
N VAL A 75 9.92 17.01 -0.54
CA VAL A 75 10.70 18.14 -0.03
C VAL A 75 11.30 17.83 1.34
N SER A 76 10.53 17.22 2.25
CA SER A 76 11.03 16.82 3.57
C SER A 76 12.16 15.78 3.49
N ALA A 77 12.21 14.98 2.43
CA ALA A 77 13.30 14.03 2.18
C ALA A 77 14.59 14.69 1.63
N GLY A 78 14.55 15.99 1.32
CA GLY A 78 15.66 16.76 0.76
C GLY A 78 15.66 16.85 -0.76
N ILE A 79 14.58 16.44 -1.44
CA ILE A 79 14.47 16.61 -2.90
C ILE A 79 14.19 18.09 -3.23
N PRO A 80 14.89 18.70 -4.21
CA PRO A 80 14.75 20.12 -4.52
C PRO A 80 13.33 20.55 -4.93
N TYR A 81 13.03 21.83 -4.71
CA TYR A 81 11.76 22.41 -5.15
C TYR A 81 11.58 22.44 -6.68
N SER A 82 12.62 22.25 -7.48
CA SER A 82 12.49 22.14 -8.94
C SER A 82 11.87 20.80 -9.37
N VAL A 83 11.99 19.75 -8.58
CA VAL A 83 11.55 18.40 -8.94
C VAL A 83 10.03 18.28 -8.76
N PRO A 84 9.25 17.91 -9.79
CA PRO A 84 7.82 17.65 -9.65
C PRO A 84 7.54 16.42 -8.77
N ALA A 85 6.47 16.49 -7.97
CA ALA A 85 6.03 15.39 -7.13
C ALA A 85 4.50 15.34 -7.11
N TRP A 86 3.92 14.16 -7.27
CA TRP A 86 2.47 14.01 -7.43
C TRP A 86 1.97 12.63 -6.98
N SER A 87 0.68 12.55 -6.69
CA SER A 87 0.03 11.32 -6.22
C SER A 87 -0.80 10.66 -7.30
N CYS A 88 -0.85 9.32 -7.30
CA CYS A 88 -1.85 8.55 -8.02
C CYS A 88 -2.75 7.79 -7.04
N GLN A 89 -4.00 7.58 -7.42
CA GLN A 89 -4.97 6.84 -6.61
C GLN A 89 -5.58 5.72 -7.47
N MET A 90 -5.38 4.49 -7.02
CA MET A 90 -5.98 3.26 -7.53
C MET A 90 -6.29 2.31 -6.36
N ILE A 91 -6.86 2.86 -5.28
CA ILE A 91 -7.18 2.22 -3.99
C ILE A 91 -5.98 1.39 -3.50
N CYS A 92 -6.15 0.09 -3.24
CA CYS A 92 -5.08 -0.77 -2.73
C CYS A 92 -3.89 -0.86 -3.68
N ARG A 93 -4.08 -0.62 -4.99
CA ARG A 93 -3.05 -0.74 -6.02
C ARG A 93 -2.26 0.54 -6.28
N SER A 94 -2.57 1.63 -5.57
CA SER A 94 -1.97 2.95 -5.82
C SER A 94 -0.44 2.91 -5.82
N GLY A 95 0.17 2.23 -4.84
CA GLY A 95 1.62 2.14 -4.72
C GLY A 95 2.27 1.42 -5.92
N LEU A 96 1.71 0.28 -6.33
CA LEU A 96 2.21 -0.44 -7.51
C LEU A 96 1.92 0.32 -8.81
N LYS A 97 0.79 1.03 -8.90
CA LYS A 97 0.46 1.86 -10.06
C LYS A 97 1.45 3.01 -10.24
N ALA A 98 1.98 3.58 -9.15
CA ALA A 98 3.05 4.58 -9.23
C ALA A 98 4.30 4.01 -9.93
N VAL A 99 4.69 2.77 -9.63
CA VAL A 99 5.80 2.08 -10.32
C VAL A 99 5.56 1.96 -11.82
N CYS A 100 4.33 1.61 -12.20
CA CYS A 100 3.95 1.49 -13.60
C CYS A 100 4.00 2.84 -14.33
N LEU A 101 3.56 3.92 -13.68
CA LEU A 101 3.60 5.27 -14.24
C LEU A 101 5.04 5.75 -14.43
N ALA A 102 5.92 5.50 -13.46
CA ALA A 102 7.35 5.79 -13.63
C ALA A 102 7.99 4.99 -14.77
N ALA A 103 7.72 3.69 -14.86
CA ALA A 103 8.24 2.88 -15.95
C ALA A 103 7.78 3.38 -17.33
N GLN A 104 6.57 3.95 -17.43
CA GLN A 104 6.09 4.61 -18.65
C GLN A 104 6.86 5.90 -18.94
N SER A 105 7.01 6.80 -17.95
CA SER A 105 7.77 8.06 -18.10
C SER A 105 9.24 7.81 -18.50
N ILE A 106 9.89 6.81 -17.89
CA ILE A 106 11.26 6.42 -18.20
C ILE A 106 11.34 5.76 -19.58
N GLY A 107 10.37 4.89 -19.88
CA GLY A 107 10.30 4.17 -21.15
C GLY A 107 10.17 5.11 -22.36
N ILE A 108 9.36 6.16 -22.24
CA ILE A 108 9.18 7.16 -23.31
C ILE A 108 10.30 8.21 -23.36
N GLY A 109 11.08 8.33 -22.28
CA GLY A 109 12.27 9.20 -22.22
C GLY A 109 12.04 10.55 -21.57
N ASP A 110 10.90 10.78 -20.92
CA ASP A 110 10.59 12.02 -20.20
C ASP A 110 11.36 12.15 -18.88
N SER A 111 11.66 11.01 -18.24
CA SER A 111 12.35 10.93 -16.94
C SER A 111 13.52 9.94 -16.99
N SER A 112 14.66 10.27 -16.36
CA SER A 112 15.81 9.36 -16.25
C SER A 112 15.78 8.54 -14.95
N THR A 113 15.56 9.23 -13.82
CA THR A 113 15.49 8.64 -12.47
C THR A 113 14.22 9.09 -11.77
N VAL A 114 13.45 8.14 -11.26
CA VAL A 114 12.16 8.41 -10.62
C VAL A 114 12.08 7.70 -9.28
N VAL A 115 11.66 8.42 -8.24
CA VAL A 115 11.34 7.80 -6.94
C VAL A 115 9.85 7.51 -6.89
N VAL A 116 9.49 6.25 -6.65
CA VAL A 116 8.09 5.84 -6.60
C VAL A 116 7.79 4.97 -5.41
N GLY A 117 6.52 4.93 -5.03
CA GLY A 117 6.13 4.16 -3.86
C GLY A 117 4.67 4.31 -3.51
N GLY A 118 4.35 4.02 -2.26
CA GLY A 118 3.06 4.30 -1.66
C GLY A 118 3.22 4.65 -0.19
N MET A 119 2.29 5.45 0.33
CA MET A 119 2.25 5.84 1.73
C MET A 119 0.81 5.95 2.20
N GLU A 120 0.55 5.46 3.41
CA GLU A 120 -0.76 5.54 4.03
C GLU A 120 -0.64 5.62 5.56
N ASN A 121 -1.49 6.42 6.18
CA ASN A 121 -1.70 6.39 7.62
C ASN A 121 -3.20 6.37 7.87
N MET A 122 -3.77 5.17 7.94
CA MET A 122 -5.19 4.98 8.15
C MET A 122 -5.61 5.42 9.56
N SER A 123 -4.72 5.33 10.55
CA SER A 123 -4.97 5.83 11.92
C SER A 123 -5.22 7.35 11.98
N LYS A 124 -4.74 8.10 10.99
CA LYS A 124 -4.91 9.56 10.88
C LYS A 124 -6.07 10.00 9.99
N ALA A 125 -6.78 9.06 9.36
CA ALA A 125 -7.91 9.38 8.51
C ALA A 125 -9.04 10.05 9.32
N PRO A 126 -9.52 11.25 8.93
CA PRO A 126 -10.50 11.98 9.72
C PRO A 126 -11.91 11.42 9.53
N HIS A 127 -12.82 11.83 10.42
CA HIS A 127 -14.25 11.82 10.09
C HIS A 127 -14.62 13.05 9.25
N LEU A 128 -15.66 12.94 8.43
CA LEU A 128 -16.13 13.95 7.50
C LEU A 128 -17.52 14.47 7.91
N ALA A 129 -17.73 15.78 7.74
CA ALA A 129 -19.01 16.46 7.96
C ALA A 129 -19.27 17.49 6.86
N HIS A 130 -20.45 17.48 6.27
CA HIS A 130 -20.82 18.41 5.18
C HIS A 130 -21.49 19.68 5.71
N LEU A 131 -20.67 20.63 6.18
CA LEU A 131 -21.15 21.84 6.87
C LEU A 131 -21.36 23.06 5.98
N ARG A 132 -20.84 23.09 4.74
CA ARG A 132 -20.81 24.31 3.90
C ARG A 132 -22.20 24.86 3.57
N THR A 133 -23.19 23.99 3.39
CA THR A 133 -24.59 24.39 3.15
C THR A 133 -25.33 24.77 4.44
N GLY A 134 -24.83 24.31 5.59
CA GLY A 134 -25.52 24.38 6.88
C GLY A 134 -26.66 23.36 7.01
N ILE A 135 -27.02 23.01 8.25
CA ILE A 135 -28.14 22.11 8.55
C ILE A 135 -29.23 22.91 9.23
N LYS A 136 -30.36 23.08 8.53
CA LYS A 136 -31.49 23.88 9.03
C LYS A 136 -32.19 23.23 10.23
N ILE A 137 -32.41 21.93 10.16
CA ILE A 137 -32.98 21.07 11.21
C ILE A 137 -32.73 19.60 10.82
N GLY A 138 -32.41 18.73 11.78
CA GLY A 138 -32.17 17.30 11.55
C GLY A 138 -30.75 16.84 11.93
N GLU A 139 -30.50 15.56 11.75
CA GLU A 139 -29.24 14.89 12.11
C GLU A 139 -28.13 15.15 11.09
N MET A 140 -26.88 15.03 11.55
CA MET A 140 -25.68 15.04 10.71
C MET A 140 -24.82 13.82 11.03
N LEU A 141 -24.52 13.03 10.02
CA LEU A 141 -23.58 11.93 10.16
C LEU A 141 -22.14 12.46 10.17
N LEU A 142 -21.33 12.00 11.12
CA LEU A 142 -19.88 12.08 11.01
C LEU A 142 -19.40 10.83 10.28
N THR A 143 -19.12 10.97 8.99
CA THR A 143 -18.75 9.84 8.13
C THR A 143 -17.29 9.47 8.33
N ASP A 144 -16.99 8.21 8.65
CA ASP A 144 -15.61 7.70 8.70
C ASP A 144 -15.01 7.65 7.28
N SER A 145 -13.92 8.40 7.03
CA SER A 145 -13.28 8.44 5.71
C SER A 145 -12.57 7.13 5.34
N ILE A 146 -12.14 6.31 6.32
CA ILE A 146 -11.58 4.98 6.04
C ILE A 146 -12.64 4.11 5.35
N LEU A 147 -13.84 4.11 5.91
CA LEU A 147 -14.96 3.36 5.36
C LEU A 147 -15.44 3.96 4.05
N CYS A 148 -15.66 5.28 4.02
CA CYS A 148 -16.22 5.98 2.87
C CYS A 148 -15.31 5.94 1.64
N ASP A 149 -14.03 6.30 1.82
CA ASP A 149 -13.10 6.54 0.71
C ASP A 149 -12.19 5.34 0.43
N GLY A 150 -12.08 4.40 1.38
CA GLY A 150 -11.19 3.25 1.28
C GLY A 150 -11.89 1.89 1.17
N LEU A 151 -12.90 1.62 2.01
CA LEU A 151 -13.36 0.25 2.28
C LEU A 151 -14.82 -0.05 1.90
N THR A 152 -15.58 0.91 1.40
CA THR A 152 -16.97 0.71 0.95
C THR A 152 -17.04 0.75 -0.57
N ASP A 153 -17.65 -0.27 -1.16
CA ASP A 153 -17.86 -0.32 -2.59
C ASP A 153 -18.82 0.81 -3.02
N ALA A 154 -18.39 1.61 -3.98
CA ALA A 154 -19.16 2.78 -4.41
C ALA A 154 -20.48 2.42 -5.10
N PHE A 155 -20.61 1.21 -5.65
CA PHE A 155 -21.74 0.78 -6.46
C PHE A 155 -22.74 -0.05 -5.66
N TYR A 156 -22.26 -1.05 -4.93
CA TYR A 156 -23.03 -1.99 -4.13
C TYR A 156 -23.20 -1.55 -2.67
N LYS A 157 -22.52 -0.49 -2.24
CA LYS A 157 -22.61 0.08 -0.88
C LYS A 157 -22.34 -0.94 0.22
N CYS A 158 -21.47 -1.91 -0.05
CA CYS A 158 -21.05 -2.94 0.90
C CYS A 158 -19.57 -2.79 1.26
N HIS A 159 -19.19 -3.22 2.46
CA HIS A 159 -17.79 -3.27 2.85
C HIS A 159 -17.01 -4.25 1.95
N MET A 160 -15.73 -3.99 1.70
CA MET A 160 -14.84 -4.92 0.98
C MET A 160 -14.85 -6.36 1.52
N GLY A 161 -15.11 -6.58 2.81
CA GLY A 161 -15.21 -7.92 3.39
C GLY A 161 -16.41 -8.72 2.84
N ILE A 162 -17.50 -8.05 2.45
CA ILE A 162 -18.63 -8.69 1.75
C ILE A 162 -18.21 -9.15 0.36
N THR A 163 -17.35 -8.39 -0.32
CA THR A 163 -16.83 -8.82 -1.64
C THR A 163 -15.95 -10.07 -1.52
N ALA A 164 -15.23 -10.21 -0.41
CA ALA A 164 -14.46 -11.41 -0.09
C ALA A 164 -15.38 -12.62 0.20
N GLU A 165 -16.48 -12.42 0.95
CA GLU A 165 -17.52 -13.46 1.14
C GLU A 165 -18.11 -13.92 -0.20
N ASN A 166 -18.40 -12.99 -1.12
CA ASN A 166 -18.93 -13.32 -2.44
C ASN A 166 -17.95 -14.18 -3.26
N ILE A 167 -16.65 -13.88 -3.16
CA ILE A 167 -15.59 -14.67 -3.82
C ILE A 167 -15.48 -16.04 -3.15
N ALA A 168 -15.44 -16.10 -1.82
CA ALA A 168 -15.39 -17.35 -1.07
C ALA A 168 -16.55 -18.27 -1.44
N LYS A 169 -17.77 -17.72 -1.52
CA LYS A 169 -18.97 -18.45 -1.96
C LYS A 169 -18.89 -18.90 -3.42
N LYS A 170 -18.49 -18.03 -4.35
CA LYS A 170 -18.41 -18.37 -5.79
C LYS A 170 -17.39 -19.48 -6.05
N TRP A 171 -16.22 -19.37 -5.42
CA TRP A 171 -15.08 -20.27 -5.65
C TRP A 171 -15.00 -21.42 -4.64
N GLN A 172 -15.99 -21.54 -3.76
CA GLN A 172 -16.07 -22.59 -2.74
C GLN A 172 -14.83 -22.63 -1.83
N VAL A 173 -14.28 -21.45 -1.50
CA VAL A 173 -13.15 -21.33 -0.57
C VAL A 173 -13.68 -21.41 0.85
N ILE A 174 -13.55 -22.59 1.46
CA ILE A 174 -14.09 -22.87 2.78
C ILE A 174 -13.33 -22.14 3.89
N ARG A 175 -13.96 -22.00 5.05
CA ARG A 175 -13.42 -21.26 6.21
C ARG A 175 -12.06 -21.81 6.65
N GLU A 176 -11.90 -23.11 6.65
CA GLU A 176 -10.70 -23.82 7.09
C GLU A 176 -9.50 -23.46 6.20
N ASP A 177 -9.70 -23.39 4.88
CA ASP A 177 -8.65 -23.00 3.92
C ASP A 177 -8.21 -21.55 4.14
N GLN A 178 -9.17 -20.65 4.42
CA GLN A 178 -8.88 -19.24 4.70
C GLN A 178 -8.01 -19.10 5.96
N ASP A 179 -8.36 -19.80 7.04
CA ASP A 179 -7.61 -19.77 8.30
C ASP A 179 -6.23 -20.45 8.15
N GLU A 180 -6.11 -21.51 7.35
CA GLU A 180 -4.82 -22.16 7.10
C GLU A 180 -3.85 -21.21 6.36
N VAL A 181 -4.34 -20.50 5.35
CA VAL A 181 -3.54 -19.48 4.65
C VAL A 181 -3.06 -18.40 5.61
N ALA A 182 -3.95 -17.89 6.48
CA ALA A 182 -3.61 -16.88 7.48
C ALA A 182 -2.56 -17.37 8.50
N ASN A 183 -2.63 -18.63 8.91
CA ASN A 183 -1.68 -19.21 9.86
C ASN A 183 -0.27 -19.39 9.27
N ARG A 184 -0.16 -19.71 7.97
CA ARG A 184 1.14 -19.87 7.28
C ARG A 184 1.97 -18.58 7.30
N THR A 185 1.33 -17.41 7.22
CA THR A 185 1.99 -16.10 7.20
C THR A 185 2.74 -15.77 8.49
N GLU A 186 2.31 -16.24 9.66
CA GLU A 186 3.04 -16.03 10.92
C GLU A 186 4.40 -16.76 10.90
N ASN A 187 4.43 -17.99 10.40
CA ASN A 187 5.65 -18.81 10.39
C ASN A 187 6.77 -18.19 9.55
N THR A 188 6.42 -17.53 8.44
CA THR A 188 7.39 -16.83 7.58
C THR A 188 8.04 -15.61 8.23
N GLN A 189 7.43 -15.02 9.27
CA GLN A 189 7.96 -13.82 9.91
C GLN A 189 9.02 -14.10 11.00
N LYS A 190 9.07 -15.34 11.50
CA LYS A 190 10.10 -15.77 12.47
C LYS A 190 11.48 -15.90 11.85
N ALA A 191 11.56 -16.07 10.53
CA ALA A 191 12.82 -15.99 9.81
C ALA A 191 13.09 -14.52 9.48
N SER A 192 14.16 -13.94 10.01
CA SER A 192 14.56 -12.51 9.93
C SER A 192 14.82 -12.00 8.49
N HIS A 193 13.86 -12.15 7.60
CA HIS A 193 13.97 -11.80 6.20
C HIS A 193 13.77 -10.30 5.94
N PHE A 194 13.22 -9.56 6.90
CA PHE A 194 12.77 -8.18 6.70
C PHE A 194 13.78 -7.11 7.10
N ASP A 195 14.85 -7.49 7.79
CA ASP A 195 15.82 -6.53 8.34
C ASP A 195 16.46 -5.65 7.26
N LYS A 196 16.65 -6.20 6.05
CA LYS A 196 17.23 -5.46 4.91
C LYS A 196 16.26 -4.46 4.28
N GLU A 197 14.96 -4.72 4.31
CA GLU A 197 13.96 -3.88 3.64
C GLU A 197 13.34 -2.82 4.57
N ILE A 198 13.38 -3.03 5.88
CA ILE A 198 12.82 -2.08 6.85
C ILE A 198 13.78 -0.91 7.06
N VAL A 199 13.24 0.31 6.97
CA VAL A 199 13.84 1.53 7.51
C VAL A 199 13.16 1.87 8.84
N PRO A 200 13.93 2.12 9.91
CA PRO A 200 13.35 2.54 11.18
C PRO A 200 12.66 3.90 11.09
N VAL A 201 11.54 4.04 11.79
CA VAL A 201 10.80 5.31 11.90
C VAL A 201 11.00 5.89 13.29
N LEU A 202 11.35 7.18 13.36
CA LEU A 202 11.41 7.91 14.62
C LEU A 202 10.03 8.41 15.00
N VAL A 203 9.56 8.00 16.18
CA VAL A 203 8.25 8.37 16.71
C VAL A 203 8.44 9.19 17.97
N SER A 204 7.75 10.33 18.06
CA SER A 204 7.77 11.14 19.28
C SER A 204 6.91 10.50 20.37
N SER A 205 7.52 10.22 21.52
CA SER A 205 6.83 9.74 22.71
C SER A 205 7.00 10.72 23.87
N ARG A 206 6.19 10.55 24.93
CA ARG A 206 6.35 11.33 26.19
C ARG A 206 7.75 11.19 26.80
N LYS A 207 8.48 10.11 26.50
CA LYS A 207 9.84 9.84 26.99
C LYS A 207 10.93 10.29 26.01
N GLY A 208 10.57 10.96 24.93
CA GLY A 208 11.47 11.36 23.84
C GLY A 208 11.25 10.56 22.56
N LEU A 209 12.16 10.70 21.60
CA LEU A 209 12.12 9.99 20.32
C LEU A 209 12.43 8.50 20.52
N ILE A 210 11.56 7.64 20.00
CA ILE A 210 11.75 6.19 19.98
C ILE A 210 11.88 5.72 18.53
N GLU A 211 12.75 4.75 18.31
CA GLU A 211 12.92 4.11 17.01
C GLU A 211 12.00 2.89 16.90
N VAL A 212 11.15 2.86 15.88
CA VAL A 212 10.25 1.73 15.59
C VAL A 212 10.73 1.02 14.32
N LYS A 213 11.08 -0.26 14.48
CA LYS A 213 11.71 -1.08 13.41
C LYS A 213 11.19 -2.51 13.29
N THR A 214 10.17 -2.89 14.06
CA THR A 214 9.51 -4.19 13.97
C THR A 214 8.07 -4.01 13.50
N ASN A 215 7.60 -4.84 12.57
CA ASN A 215 6.19 -4.87 12.19
C ASN A 215 5.31 -5.20 13.40
N GLU A 216 4.21 -4.46 13.57
CA GLU A 216 3.38 -4.54 14.79
C GLU A 216 2.16 -5.46 14.61
N PHE A 217 1.62 -5.55 13.40
CA PHE A 217 0.40 -6.31 13.11
C PHE A 217 0.50 -7.84 13.30
N PRO A 218 1.66 -8.49 13.07
CA PRO A 218 1.83 -9.91 13.35
C PRO A 218 1.44 -10.35 14.76
N HIS A 219 0.47 -11.26 14.86
CA HIS A 219 0.13 -11.92 16.13
C HIS A 219 0.98 -13.18 16.32
N HIS A 220 2.07 -13.06 17.09
CA HIS A 220 2.91 -14.21 17.44
C HIS A 220 2.15 -15.22 18.30
N GLY A 221 2.27 -16.52 17.98
CA GLY A 221 1.57 -17.60 18.67
C GLY A 221 0.13 -17.82 18.18
N SER A 222 -0.21 -17.30 17.00
CA SER A 222 -1.47 -17.63 16.35
C SER A 222 -1.52 -19.12 16.05
N ASN A 223 -2.70 -19.69 16.18
CA ASN A 223 -2.94 -21.11 15.92
C ASN A 223 -4.35 -21.30 15.39
N ILE A 224 -4.53 -22.38 14.64
CA ILE A 224 -5.78 -22.69 13.95
C ILE A 224 -6.96 -22.87 14.92
N GLU A 225 -6.70 -23.35 16.14
CA GLU A 225 -7.72 -23.56 17.17
C GLU A 225 -8.27 -22.24 17.71
N ALA A 226 -7.44 -21.21 17.81
CA ALA A 226 -7.87 -19.87 18.20
C ALA A 226 -8.58 -19.16 17.06
N MET A 227 -8.06 -19.28 15.82
CA MET A 227 -8.66 -18.68 14.63
C MET A 227 -10.08 -19.23 14.39
N SER A 228 -10.25 -20.56 14.42
CA SER A 228 -11.55 -21.22 14.18
C SER A 228 -12.66 -20.80 15.14
N LYS A 229 -12.33 -20.31 16.34
CA LYS A 229 -13.30 -19.79 17.33
C LYS A 229 -13.80 -18.38 17.02
N LEU A 230 -13.16 -17.66 16.11
CA LEU A 230 -13.58 -16.30 15.75
C LEU A 230 -14.86 -16.33 14.92
N LYS A 231 -15.77 -15.42 15.29
CA LYS A 231 -17.02 -15.20 14.56
C LYS A 231 -16.74 -14.44 13.26
N PRO A 232 -17.48 -14.73 12.17
CA PRO A 232 -17.49 -13.89 10.98
C PRO A 232 -17.80 -12.44 11.33
N TYR A 233 -17.10 -11.50 10.71
CA TYR A 233 -17.20 -10.08 11.04
C TYR A 233 -18.15 -9.32 10.11
N PHE A 234 -18.06 -9.58 8.81
CA PHE A 234 -18.78 -8.80 7.80
C PHE A 234 -20.19 -9.33 7.52
N LEU A 235 -20.38 -10.65 7.59
CA LEU A 235 -21.66 -11.31 7.33
C LEU A 235 -22.09 -12.14 8.54
N SER A 236 -23.22 -11.75 9.15
CA SER A 236 -23.68 -12.28 10.44
C SER A 236 -24.89 -13.21 10.36
N ASP A 237 -25.35 -13.54 9.14
CA ASP A 237 -26.51 -14.41 8.88
C ASP A 237 -26.24 -15.92 9.09
N GLY A 238 -25.04 -16.26 9.58
CA GLY A 238 -24.59 -17.63 9.80
C GLY A 238 -23.86 -18.26 8.61
N THR A 239 -23.77 -17.57 7.46
CA THR A 239 -23.06 -18.06 6.27
C THR A 239 -21.69 -17.41 6.07
N GLY A 240 -21.35 -16.41 6.88
CA GLY A 240 -20.07 -15.72 6.81
C GLY A 240 -18.88 -16.62 7.11
N THR A 241 -17.76 -16.33 6.45
CA THR A 241 -16.48 -17.05 6.59
C THR A 241 -15.31 -16.12 6.91
N ILE A 242 -15.42 -14.83 6.56
CA ILE A 242 -14.36 -13.84 6.74
C ILE A 242 -14.35 -13.33 8.19
N THR A 243 -13.20 -13.46 8.84
CA THR A 243 -12.95 -13.08 10.23
C THR A 243 -11.79 -12.08 10.33
N PRO A 244 -11.60 -11.41 11.48
CA PRO A 244 -10.45 -10.55 11.68
C PRO A 244 -9.09 -11.28 11.61
N ALA A 245 -9.05 -12.60 11.78
CA ALA A 245 -7.79 -13.36 11.70
C ALA A 245 -7.43 -13.78 10.26
N ASN A 246 -8.41 -13.91 9.37
CA ASN A 246 -8.18 -14.30 7.97
C ASN A 246 -8.38 -13.15 6.96
N ALA A 247 -8.61 -11.94 7.47
CA ALA A 247 -8.60 -10.69 6.71
C ALA A 247 -7.36 -9.83 7.07
N SER A 248 -6.99 -8.92 6.19
CA SER A 248 -5.95 -7.93 6.52
C SER A 248 -6.43 -6.92 7.54
N GLY A 249 -5.49 -6.34 8.29
CA GLY A 249 -5.76 -5.21 9.17
C GLY A 249 -5.99 -3.88 8.45
N ILE A 250 -6.36 -2.90 9.26
CA ILE A 250 -6.16 -1.48 8.96
C ILE A 250 -4.76 -1.13 9.49
N ASN A 251 -3.94 -0.49 8.66
CA ASN A 251 -2.52 -0.36 8.94
C ASN A 251 -1.94 0.96 8.45
N ASP A 252 -0.78 1.31 9.02
CA ASP A 252 -0.01 2.49 8.66
C ASP A 252 1.36 2.09 8.10
N GLY A 253 1.86 2.82 7.11
CA GLY A 253 3.22 2.61 6.60
C GLY A 253 3.49 3.29 5.26
N ALA A 254 4.75 3.23 4.83
CA ALA A 254 5.18 3.67 3.52
C ALA A 254 6.21 2.71 2.93
N ALA A 255 6.31 2.68 1.60
CA ALA A 255 7.32 1.93 0.85
C ALA A 255 7.74 2.72 -0.38
N ALA A 256 9.01 2.62 -0.76
CA ALA A 256 9.57 3.31 -1.92
C ALA A 256 10.58 2.42 -2.66
N VAL A 257 10.76 2.75 -3.94
CA VAL A 257 11.79 2.22 -4.83
C VAL A 257 12.32 3.33 -5.72
N VAL A 258 13.55 3.16 -6.21
CA VAL A 258 14.16 4.03 -7.23
C VAL A 258 14.20 3.29 -8.56
N LEU A 259 13.63 3.90 -9.59
CA LEU A 259 13.60 3.38 -10.95
C LEU A 259 14.48 4.23 -11.87
N MET A 260 15.16 3.57 -12.79
CA MET A 260 15.91 4.19 -13.89
C MET A 260 16.06 3.19 -15.04
N LYS A 261 16.58 3.63 -16.19
CA LYS A 261 16.99 2.68 -17.25
C LYS A 261 18.18 1.84 -16.80
N LYS A 262 18.31 0.62 -17.31
CA LYS A 262 19.47 -0.23 -17.05
C LYS A 262 20.76 0.49 -17.48
N SER A 263 20.75 1.13 -18.64
CA SER A 263 21.90 1.90 -19.13
C SER A 263 22.30 3.03 -18.17
N GLU A 264 21.34 3.65 -17.50
CA GLU A 264 21.61 4.70 -16.52
C GLU A 264 22.19 4.13 -15.22
N ALA A 265 21.64 3.01 -14.74
CA ALA A 265 22.21 2.28 -13.61
C ALA A 265 23.66 1.85 -13.90
N ASP A 266 23.94 1.33 -15.10
CA ASP A 266 25.27 0.91 -15.54
C ASP A 266 26.25 2.11 -15.55
N LYS A 267 25.83 3.29 -16.05
CA LYS A 267 26.66 4.52 -16.03
C LYS A 267 27.02 4.97 -14.61
N HIS A 268 26.12 4.77 -13.66
CA HIS A 268 26.31 5.16 -12.26
C HIS A 268 26.98 4.06 -11.43
N GLY A 269 27.36 2.93 -12.04
CA GLY A 269 27.97 1.79 -11.33
C GLY A 269 27.02 1.11 -10.35
N LEU A 270 25.70 1.23 -10.56
CA LEU A 270 24.68 0.67 -9.69
C LEU A 270 24.28 -0.73 -10.17
N THR A 271 24.30 -1.70 -9.27
CA THR A 271 23.78 -3.04 -9.52
C THR A 271 22.27 -3.06 -9.24
N PRO A 272 21.40 -3.31 -10.22
CA PRO A 272 19.97 -3.42 -9.97
C PRO A 272 19.63 -4.58 -9.02
N LEU A 273 18.54 -4.45 -8.28
CA LEU A 273 17.96 -5.57 -7.54
C LEU A 273 17.49 -6.63 -8.56
N ASN A 274 17.75 -7.92 -8.28
CA ASN A 274 17.57 -9.03 -9.24
C ASN A 274 16.18 -9.03 -9.93
N GLY A 275 16.11 -8.45 -11.12
CA GLY A 275 16.07 -9.23 -12.35
C GLY A 275 14.77 -9.91 -12.77
N ARG A 276 13.58 -9.38 -12.47
CA ARG A 276 12.38 -9.71 -13.26
C ARG A 276 11.84 -8.49 -14.00
N LYS A 277 11.38 -8.74 -15.25
CA LYS A 277 10.66 -7.76 -16.06
C LYS A 277 9.54 -7.18 -15.22
N LEU A 278 9.57 -5.87 -15.00
CA LEU A 278 8.49 -5.15 -14.34
C LEU A 278 7.21 -5.36 -15.17
N TRP A 279 6.21 -6.03 -14.61
CA TRP A 279 4.94 -6.30 -15.28
C TRP A 279 3.81 -5.54 -14.58
N CYS A 280 3.06 -4.76 -15.35
CA CYS A 280 1.92 -3.99 -14.87
C CYS A 280 0.62 -4.62 -15.37
N CYS A 281 -0.33 -4.86 -14.46
CA CYS A 281 -1.62 -5.46 -14.77
C CYS A 281 -2.42 -4.61 -15.77
N GLY A 282 -3.05 -5.29 -16.75
CA GLY A 282 -4.06 -4.71 -17.64
C GLY A 282 -5.43 -4.55 -16.97
N PRO A 283 -6.38 -3.87 -17.63
CA PRO A 283 -7.75 -3.73 -17.13
C PRO A 283 -8.45 -5.09 -17.06
N VAL A 284 -9.14 -5.36 -15.96
CA VAL A 284 -10.15 -6.42 -15.87
C VAL A 284 -11.46 -5.82 -16.35
N HIS A 285 -12.02 -6.36 -17.43
CA HIS A 285 -13.29 -5.93 -18.00
C HIS A 285 -14.43 -6.12 -16.98
N TRP A 286 -15.26 -5.09 -16.83
CA TRP A 286 -16.62 -5.22 -16.35
C TRP A 286 -17.44 -5.77 -17.51
N GLU A 287 -18.04 -6.95 -17.37
CA GLU A 287 -19.07 -7.41 -18.31
C GLU A 287 -20.34 -7.65 -17.49
N TRP A 288 -21.40 -6.97 -17.90
CA TRP A 288 -22.70 -6.99 -17.26
C TRP A 288 -23.54 -8.03 -18.01
N ASP A 289 -23.69 -9.23 -17.44
CA ASP A 289 -24.69 -10.18 -17.95
C ASP A 289 -25.96 -10.04 -17.11
N GLY A 290 -27.00 -9.47 -17.74
CA GLY A 290 -28.21 -8.92 -17.11
C GLY A 290 -29.19 -9.96 -16.57
N ASN A 291 -28.72 -11.06 -15.98
CA ASN A 291 -29.62 -12.12 -15.50
C ASN A 291 -29.16 -12.90 -14.27
N SER A 292 -28.23 -12.40 -13.45
CA SER A 292 -27.91 -13.04 -12.17
C SER A 292 -27.77 -12.04 -11.03
N ASN A 293 -28.57 -12.22 -9.97
CA ASN A 293 -28.47 -11.53 -8.68
C ASN A 293 -27.24 -11.99 -7.86
N VAL A 294 -26.12 -12.28 -8.53
CA VAL A 294 -24.92 -12.82 -7.89
C VAL A 294 -23.76 -11.89 -8.20
N CYS A 295 -23.43 -11.06 -7.21
CA CYS A 295 -22.31 -10.14 -7.19
C CYS A 295 -20.98 -10.90 -7.15
N SER A 296 -20.66 -11.63 -8.22
CA SER A 296 -19.43 -12.40 -8.29
C SER A 296 -18.95 -12.45 -9.72
N GLU A 297 -18.08 -11.53 -10.13
CA GLU A 297 -17.19 -11.82 -11.25
C GLU A 297 -15.87 -11.04 -11.15
N ARG A 298 -14.81 -11.81 -10.86
CA ARG A 298 -13.40 -11.57 -11.19
C ARG A 298 -12.69 -10.36 -10.56
N MET A 299 -12.78 -10.26 -9.23
CA MET A 299 -11.80 -9.54 -8.42
C MET A 299 -10.56 -10.42 -8.11
N ASN A 300 -9.71 -10.71 -9.11
CA ASN A 300 -8.38 -11.28 -8.87
C ASN A 300 -7.39 -10.19 -8.46
N CYS A 301 -7.70 -9.46 -7.39
CA CYS A 301 -6.84 -8.41 -6.84
C CYS A 301 -6.67 -8.47 -5.32
N LEU A 302 -7.07 -9.57 -4.69
CA LEU A 302 -6.79 -9.87 -3.29
C LEU A 302 -5.46 -10.63 -3.19
N ASN A 303 -4.36 -10.01 -3.62
CA ASN A 303 -3.06 -10.31 -3.02
C ASN A 303 -2.79 -9.19 -2.02
N PHE A 304 -3.37 -9.39 -0.84
CA PHE A 304 -3.19 -8.58 0.36
C PHE A 304 -1.74 -8.66 0.81
N GLU A 305 -0.89 -7.82 0.22
CA GLU A 305 0.49 -7.66 0.65
C GLU A 305 1.19 -6.57 -0.19
N GLN A 306 0.57 -5.43 -0.50
CA GLN A 306 1.15 -4.44 -1.44
C GLN A 306 2.58 -3.97 -1.09
N PRO A 307 2.95 -3.70 0.18
CA PRO A 307 4.35 -3.49 0.54
C PRO A 307 5.18 -4.74 0.20
N GLN A 308 4.73 -5.92 0.61
CA GLN A 308 5.45 -7.18 0.35
C GLN A 308 5.42 -7.63 -1.12
N PHE A 309 4.52 -7.13 -1.99
CA PHE A 309 4.45 -7.48 -3.41
C PHE A 309 5.53 -6.73 -4.20
N LEU A 310 5.76 -5.46 -3.84
CA LEU A 310 6.95 -4.70 -4.27
C LEU A 310 8.23 -5.48 -3.91
N PHE A 311 8.29 -6.07 -2.72
CA PHE A 311 9.44 -6.85 -2.25
C PHE A 311 9.48 -8.31 -2.74
N LYS A 312 8.35 -8.94 -3.08
CA LYS A 312 8.31 -10.25 -3.77
C LYS A 312 8.90 -10.15 -5.17
N LEU A 313 8.80 -8.99 -5.83
CA LEU A 313 9.51 -8.68 -7.08
C LEU A 313 11.03 -8.49 -6.90
N ILE A 314 11.50 -8.25 -5.66
CA ILE A 314 12.90 -7.93 -5.34
C ILE A 314 13.64 -9.15 -4.74
N LYS A 315 12.93 -10.06 -4.06
CA LYS A 315 13.52 -11.17 -3.30
C LYS A 315 13.76 -12.47 -4.09
N TYR A 316 13.41 -12.50 -5.37
CA TYR A 316 13.55 -13.69 -6.23
C TYR A 316 13.82 -13.32 -7.69
#